data_AF-B3RJC8-F1
#
_entry.id   AF-B3RJC8-F1
#
_cell.length_a   1.000
_cell.length_b   1.000
_cell.length_c   1.000
_cell.angle_alpha   90.00
_cell.angle_beta   90.00
_cell.angle_gamma   90.00
#
_symmetry.space_group_name_H-M   'P 1'
#
loop_
_entity.id
_entity.type
_entity.pdbx_description
1 polymer ?
#
loop_
_entity_poly.entity_id
_entity_poly.type
_entity_poly.pdbx_seq_one_letter_code
_entity_poly.pdbx_strand_id
1 'polypeptide(L)'
;MEEIDYQESQTEEAEVLCSIYESDENFKKISDQRFSFMFGDEGSPKSFLVHIIWTENYPDALPEFNLDAFYNNHLNSTQKKSIVDRLLLESQELIGSALTYTLFEWIKEHLDELIVVQESNQQESEGNKHESDQVKSTTTVKDKKEHLSKQQKRRLADRGFLNDERPRGWNWVDIIKKGSLQEA
;
A
#
# COMPACT_ATOMS: atom_id res chain seq x y z
N MET A 1 17.50 -37.29 10.89
CA MET A 1 17.27 -35.91 10.42
C MET A 1 16.09 -36.05 9.50
N GLU A 2 14.89 -35.74 9.97
CA GLU A 2 13.72 -35.74 9.10
C GLU A 2 13.94 -34.60 8.11
N GLU A 3 14.13 -34.92 6.84
CA GLU A 3 13.98 -33.95 5.77
C GLU A 3 12.50 -33.56 5.78
N ILE A 4 12.22 -32.32 6.20
CA ILE A 4 10.89 -31.75 6.05
C ILE A 4 10.71 -31.52 4.54
N ASP A 5 9.87 -32.32 3.90
CA ASP A 5 9.58 -32.18 2.48
C ASP A 5 8.49 -31.11 2.29
N TYR A 6 8.94 -29.88 2.03
CA TYR A 6 8.06 -28.76 1.76
C TYR A 6 7.35 -28.87 0.40
N GLN A 7 7.82 -29.75 -0.49
CA GLN A 7 7.30 -29.88 -1.84
C GLN A 7 5.86 -30.42 -1.87
N GLU A 8 5.52 -31.35 -0.98
CA GLU A 8 4.16 -31.89 -0.86
C GLU A 8 3.19 -30.76 -0.45
N SER A 9 3.51 -30.03 0.62
CA SER A 9 2.67 -28.91 1.11
C SER A 9 2.52 -27.80 0.07
N GLN A 10 3.58 -27.48 -0.68
CA GLN A 10 3.52 -26.51 -1.78
C GLN A 10 2.62 -27.01 -2.91
N THR A 11 2.74 -28.28 -3.28
CA THR A 11 1.95 -28.87 -4.37
C THR A 11 0.47 -28.87 -4.01
N GLU A 12 0.12 -29.27 -2.78
CA GLU A 12 -1.26 -29.23 -2.28
C GLU A 12 -1.82 -27.79 -2.31
N GLU A 13 -1.07 -26.81 -1.81
CA GLU A 13 -1.51 -25.40 -1.85
C GLU A 13 -1.69 -24.91 -3.29
N ALA A 14 -0.77 -25.25 -4.20
CA ALA A 14 -0.86 -24.85 -5.60
C ALA A 14 -2.09 -25.43 -6.30
N GLU A 15 -2.44 -26.69 -6.02
CA GLU A 15 -3.65 -27.33 -6.53
C GLU A 15 -4.92 -26.64 -6.01
N VAL A 16 -4.95 -26.32 -4.71
CA VAL A 16 -6.05 -25.58 -4.09
C VAL A 16 -6.22 -24.20 -4.73
N LEU A 17 -5.13 -23.44 -4.92
CA LEU A 17 -5.18 -22.14 -5.58
C LEU A 17 -5.69 -22.25 -7.02
N CYS A 18 -5.20 -23.22 -7.78
CA CYS A 18 -5.68 -23.46 -9.14
C CYS A 18 -7.17 -23.80 -9.16
N SER A 19 -7.67 -24.56 -8.17
CA SER A 19 -9.10 -24.90 -8.08
C SER A 19 -9.96 -23.69 -7.68
N ILE A 20 -9.49 -22.84 -6.77
CA ILE A 20 -10.20 -21.63 -6.34
C ILE A 20 -10.29 -20.63 -7.51
N TYR A 21 -9.20 -20.49 -8.26
CA TYR A 21 -9.04 -19.46 -9.29
C TYR A 21 -9.15 -20.00 -10.73
N GLU A 22 -9.68 -21.22 -10.94
CA GLU A 22 -9.78 -21.85 -12.27
C GLU A 22 -10.56 -20.99 -13.27
N SER A 23 -11.55 -20.25 -12.79
CA SER A 23 -12.41 -19.37 -13.60
C SER A 23 -11.99 -17.90 -13.58
N ASP A 24 -10.91 -17.56 -12.88
CA ASP A 24 -10.45 -16.18 -12.71
C ASP A 24 -9.31 -15.85 -13.69
N GLU A 25 -9.58 -15.00 -14.67
CA GLU A 25 -8.59 -14.60 -15.68
C GLU A 25 -7.44 -13.77 -15.09
N ASN A 26 -7.64 -13.20 -13.90
CA ASN A 26 -6.66 -12.39 -13.20
C ASN A 26 -5.54 -13.25 -12.59
N PHE A 27 -5.81 -14.52 -12.29
CA PHE A 27 -4.83 -15.45 -11.74
C PHE A 27 -4.14 -16.24 -12.86
N LYS A 28 -2.82 -16.29 -12.81
CA LYS A 28 -1.99 -17.07 -13.73
C LYS A 28 -0.88 -17.79 -12.97
N LYS A 29 -0.88 -19.12 -13.06
CA LYS A 29 0.25 -19.95 -12.63
C LYS A 29 1.33 -19.90 -13.71
N ILE A 30 2.47 -19.28 -13.42
CA ILE A 30 3.64 -19.20 -14.32
C ILE A 30 4.49 -20.46 -14.18
N SER A 31 4.64 -20.95 -12.96
CA SER A 31 5.38 -22.16 -12.60
C SER A 31 4.80 -22.76 -11.32
N ASP A 32 5.29 -23.92 -10.88
CA ASP A 32 4.81 -24.59 -9.66
C ASP A 32 5.02 -23.78 -8.39
N GLN A 33 6.04 -22.92 -8.39
CA GLN A 33 6.37 -22.02 -7.27
C GLN A 33 6.13 -20.55 -7.61
N ARG A 34 5.63 -20.22 -8.82
CA ARG A 34 5.47 -18.83 -9.26
C ARG A 34 4.07 -18.55 -9.73
N PHE A 35 3.41 -17.65 -9.01
CA PHE A 35 2.05 -17.22 -9.26
C PHE A 35 2.00 -15.75 -9.62
N SER A 36 1.04 -15.40 -10.45
CA SER A 36 0.79 -14.04 -10.90
C SER A 36 -0.67 -13.74 -10.67
N PHE A 37 -0.97 -12.64 -9.97
CA PHE A 37 -2.34 -12.20 -9.77
C PHE A 37 -2.47 -10.73 -10.16
N MET A 38 -3.47 -10.40 -10.98
CA MET A 38 -3.82 -9.03 -11.35
C MET A 38 -4.91 -8.51 -10.41
N PHE A 39 -4.63 -7.45 -9.69
CA PHE A 39 -5.59 -6.80 -8.81
C PHE A 39 -6.15 -5.55 -9.46
N GLY A 40 -7.43 -5.25 -9.21
CA GLY A 40 -8.15 -4.11 -9.76
C GLY A 40 -8.74 -4.35 -11.16
N ASP A 41 -9.48 -3.36 -11.65
CA ASP A 41 -10.13 -3.41 -12.98
C ASP A 41 -9.10 -3.20 -14.10
N GLU A 42 -9.18 -4.01 -15.16
CA GLU A 42 -8.27 -3.92 -16.30
C GLU A 42 -8.28 -2.50 -16.92
N GLY A 43 -7.10 -1.86 -16.94
CA GLY A 43 -6.94 -0.52 -17.51
C GLY A 43 -7.20 0.62 -16.52
N SER A 44 -7.51 0.30 -15.27
CA SER A 44 -7.59 1.29 -14.20
C SER A 44 -6.18 1.75 -13.78
N PRO A 45 -5.98 3.03 -13.40
CA PRO A 45 -4.72 3.46 -12.77
C PRO A 45 -4.53 2.82 -11.37
N LYS A 46 -5.54 2.10 -10.88
CA LYS A 46 -5.53 1.37 -9.62
C LYS A 46 -5.36 -0.14 -9.79
N SER A 47 -5.03 -0.63 -10.98
CA SER A 47 -4.80 -2.05 -11.19
C SER A 47 -3.32 -2.37 -11.22
N PHE A 48 -2.85 -3.37 -10.50
CA PHE A 48 -1.46 -3.80 -10.56
C PHE A 48 -1.33 -5.31 -10.48
N LEU A 49 -0.22 -5.83 -11.00
CA LEU A 49 0.07 -7.25 -11.09
C LEU A 49 1.17 -7.62 -10.09
N VAL A 50 0.91 -8.60 -9.24
CA VAL A 50 1.88 -9.10 -8.26
C VAL A 50 2.32 -10.50 -8.66
N HIS A 51 3.64 -10.73 -8.64
CA HIS A 51 4.20 -12.05 -8.67
C HIS A 51 4.57 -12.50 -7.26
N ILE A 52 4.11 -13.69 -6.88
CA ILE A 52 4.52 -14.38 -5.66
C ILE A 52 5.37 -15.57 -6.07
N ILE A 53 6.56 -15.68 -5.50
CA ILE A 53 7.52 -16.75 -5.76
C ILE A 53 7.78 -17.47 -4.45
N TRP A 54 7.44 -18.76 -4.37
CA TRP A 54 7.76 -19.59 -3.22
C TRP A 54 9.23 -19.96 -3.20
N THR A 55 9.81 -19.90 -2.00
CA THR A 55 11.18 -20.34 -1.75
C THR A 55 11.19 -21.84 -1.41
N GLU A 56 12.35 -22.48 -1.46
CA GLU A 56 12.50 -23.89 -1.10
C GLU A 56 12.07 -24.20 0.35
N ASN A 57 12.09 -23.19 1.22
CA ASN A 57 11.72 -23.28 2.63
C ASN A 57 10.29 -22.80 2.92
N TYR A 58 9.51 -22.44 1.91
CA TYR A 58 8.11 -22.04 2.08
C TYR A 58 7.26 -23.26 2.47
N PRO A 59 6.32 -23.18 3.45
CA PRO A 59 5.78 -21.96 4.07
C PRO A 59 6.49 -21.45 5.33
N ASP A 60 7.56 -22.12 5.78
CA ASP A 60 8.34 -21.70 6.96
C ASP A 60 9.24 -20.48 6.68
N ALA A 61 9.42 -20.14 5.41
CA ALA A 61 10.09 -18.93 4.95
C ALA A 61 9.15 -18.04 4.14
N LEU A 62 9.43 -16.74 4.17
CA LEU A 62 8.70 -15.75 3.39
C LEU A 62 8.87 -16.01 1.88
N PRO A 63 7.80 -15.86 1.09
CA PRO A 63 7.92 -15.86 -0.36
C PRO A 63 8.56 -14.56 -0.84
N GLU A 64 9.10 -14.59 -2.06
CA GLU A 64 9.58 -13.39 -2.73
C GLU A 64 8.43 -12.72 -3.52
N PHE A 65 8.25 -11.41 -3.30
CA PHE A 65 7.27 -10.60 -4.01
C PHE A 65 7.94 -9.78 -5.10
N ASN A 66 7.41 -9.86 -6.32
CA ASN A 66 7.93 -9.10 -7.45
C ASN A 66 6.80 -8.30 -8.13
N LEU A 67 6.98 -6.98 -8.17
CA LEU A 67 6.07 -6.00 -8.80
C LEU A 67 6.69 -5.36 -10.06
N ASP A 68 7.75 -5.93 -10.61
CA ASP A 68 8.45 -5.42 -11.80
C ASP A 68 7.86 -5.95 -13.12
N ALA A 69 6.54 -6.14 -13.14
CA ALA A 69 5.81 -6.42 -14.36
C ALA A 69 5.65 -5.14 -15.19
N PHE A 70 5.72 -5.27 -16.52
CA PHE A 70 5.47 -4.16 -17.45
C PHE A 70 4.10 -3.49 -17.23
N TYR A 71 3.11 -4.26 -16.77
CA TYR A 71 1.79 -3.75 -16.41
C TYR A 71 1.85 -2.65 -15.33
N ASN A 72 2.81 -2.76 -14.40
CA ASN A 72 2.97 -1.86 -13.26
C ASN A 72 3.77 -0.59 -13.59
N ASN A 73 3.93 -0.24 -14.87
CA ASN A 73 4.68 0.96 -15.28
C ASN A 73 4.04 2.27 -14.80
N HIS A 74 2.75 2.25 -14.49
CA HIS A 74 2.03 3.38 -13.90
C HIS A 74 2.36 3.58 -12.41
N LEU A 75 2.97 2.59 -11.74
CA LEU A 75 3.42 2.68 -10.35
C LEU A 75 4.86 3.19 -10.27
N ASN A 76 5.07 4.19 -9.41
CA ASN A 76 6.40 4.70 -9.10
C ASN A 76 7.20 3.67 -8.28
N SER A 77 8.53 3.71 -8.36
CA SER A 77 9.39 2.81 -7.59
C SER A 77 9.15 2.88 -6.07
N THR A 78 8.78 4.06 -5.55
CA THR A 78 8.41 4.23 -4.14
C THR A 78 7.12 3.49 -3.77
N GLN A 79 6.10 3.53 -4.65
CA GLN A 79 4.85 2.79 -4.45
C GLN A 79 5.09 1.29 -4.49
N LYS A 80 5.84 0.82 -5.51
CA LYS A 80 6.20 -0.60 -5.62
C LYS A 80 6.89 -1.11 -4.35
N LYS A 81 7.86 -0.37 -3.82
CA LYS A 81 8.54 -0.71 -2.56
C LYS A 81 7.59 -0.72 -1.37
N SER A 82 6.75 0.31 -1.22
CA SER A 82 5.78 0.37 -0.13
C SER A 82 4.79 -0.80 -0.15
N ILE A 83 4.38 -1.25 -1.34
CA ILE A 83 3.50 -2.42 -1.48
C ILE A 83 4.24 -3.68 -1.05
N VAL A 84 5.47 -3.89 -1.53
CA VAL A 84 6.31 -5.03 -1.12
C VAL A 84 6.53 -5.06 0.39
N ASP A 85 6.87 -3.91 1.00
CA ASP A 85 7.11 -3.82 2.45
C ASP A 85 5.88 -4.20 3.27
N ARG A 86 4.69 -3.76 2.85
CA ARG A 86 3.44 -4.15 3.52
C ARG A 86 3.14 -5.64 3.32
N LEU A 87 3.34 -6.18 2.13
CA LEU A 87 3.17 -7.62 1.89
C LEU A 87 4.12 -8.47 2.74
N LEU A 88 5.37 -8.03 2.87
CA LEU A 88 6.36 -8.69 3.74
C LEU A 88 5.94 -8.63 5.21
N LEU A 89 5.36 -7.52 5.67
CA LEU A 89 4.88 -7.40 7.04
C LEU A 89 3.73 -8.37 7.33
N GLU A 90 2.71 -8.41 6.46
CA GLU A 90 1.55 -9.30 6.64
C GLU A 90 1.95 -10.78 6.52
N SER A 91 2.84 -11.10 5.58
CA SER A 91 3.32 -12.48 5.44
C SER A 91 4.15 -12.97 6.62
N GLN A 92 4.73 -12.08 7.44
CA GLN A 92 5.48 -12.46 8.63
C GLN A 92 4.58 -13.08 9.72
N GLU A 93 3.32 -12.66 9.82
CA GLU A 93 2.35 -13.23 10.76
C GLU A 93 1.75 -14.56 10.27
N LEU A 94 1.91 -14.87 8.97
CA LEU A 94 1.35 -16.05 8.30
C LEU A 94 2.38 -17.17 8.06
N ILE A 95 3.62 -17.00 8.52
CA ILE A 95 4.70 -18.00 8.41
C ILE A 95 4.27 -19.33 9.05
N GLY A 96 4.59 -20.43 8.39
CA GLY A 96 4.23 -21.79 8.82
C GLY A 96 2.83 -22.22 8.36
N SER A 97 2.19 -21.44 7.48
CA SER A 97 0.90 -21.77 6.87
C SER A 97 0.81 -21.36 5.40
N ALA A 98 -0.20 -21.88 4.70
CA ALA A 98 -0.54 -21.47 3.34
C ALA A 98 -0.98 -20.00 3.32
N LEU A 99 -0.09 -19.11 2.88
CA LEU A 99 -0.26 -17.66 2.99
C LEU A 99 -0.76 -17.01 1.70
N THR A 100 -0.65 -17.68 0.54
CA THR A 100 -0.91 -17.02 -0.76
C THR A 100 -2.36 -16.59 -0.93
N TYR A 101 -3.31 -17.47 -0.61
CA TYR A 101 -4.72 -17.16 -0.69
C TYR A 101 -5.08 -15.99 0.22
N THR A 102 -4.62 -16.04 1.47
CA THR A 102 -4.84 -14.99 2.46
C THR A 102 -4.26 -13.66 2.00
N LEU A 103 -3.04 -13.66 1.44
CA LEU A 103 -2.43 -12.45 0.88
C LEU A 103 -3.23 -11.89 -0.30
N PHE A 104 -3.77 -12.74 -1.18
CA PHE A 104 -4.59 -12.26 -2.29
C PHE A 104 -5.85 -11.57 -1.79
N GLU A 105 -6.54 -12.15 -0.82
CA GLU A 105 -7.72 -11.50 -0.22
C GLU A 105 -7.36 -10.21 0.51
N TRP A 106 -6.27 -10.21 1.28
CA TRP A 106 -5.78 -9.01 1.96
C TRP A 106 -5.46 -7.88 0.96
N ILE A 107 -4.78 -8.20 -0.15
CA ILE A 107 -4.49 -7.21 -1.19
C ILE A 107 -5.78 -6.65 -1.76
N LYS A 108 -6.77 -7.50 -2.08
CA LYS A 108 -8.08 -7.08 -2.64
C LYS A 108 -8.78 -6.08 -1.70
N GLU A 109 -8.74 -6.33 -0.39
CA GLU A 109 -9.34 -5.45 0.62
C GLU A 109 -8.59 -4.11 0.74
N HIS A 110 -7.27 -4.13 0.64
CA HIS A 110 -6.41 -2.96 0.81
C HIS A 110 -5.96 -2.29 -0.50
N LEU A 111 -6.57 -2.63 -1.65
CA LEU A 111 -6.16 -2.14 -2.97
C LEU A 111 -6.05 -0.62 -3.05
N ASP A 112 -7.06 0.09 -2.57
CA ASP A 112 -7.09 1.56 -2.58
C ASP A 112 -5.99 2.16 -1.69
N GLU A 113 -5.70 1.54 -0.55
CA GLU A 113 -4.69 2.01 0.40
C GLU A 113 -3.26 1.77 -0.10
N LEU A 114 -3.04 0.68 -0.82
CA LEU A 114 -1.76 0.31 -1.40
C LEU A 114 -1.33 1.27 -2.53
N ILE A 115 -2.29 1.89 -3.21
CA ILE A 115 -2.05 2.71 -4.40
C ILE A 115 -1.99 4.19 -4.05
N VAL A 116 -2.77 4.62 -3.06
CA VAL A 116 -2.67 5.97 -2.51
C VAL A 116 -1.32 6.10 -1.84
N VAL A 117 -0.45 6.90 -2.46
CA VAL A 117 0.88 7.24 -1.92
C VAL A 117 0.70 7.75 -0.50
N GLN A 118 1.06 6.92 0.47
CA GLN A 118 1.28 7.41 1.82
C GLN A 118 2.60 8.19 1.76
N GLU A 119 2.55 9.51 1.54
CA GLU A 119 3.73 10.40 1.58
C GLU A 119 4.37 10.51 2.99
N SER A 120 4.18 9.52 3.87
CA SER A 120 4.60 9.56 5.27
C SER A 120 5.21 8.24 5.72
N ASN A 121 6.49 8.07 5.41
CA ASN A 121 7.59 7.82 6.36
C ASN A 121 8.77 7.13 5.66
N GLN A 122 9.60 7.95 5.02
CA GLN A 122 11.03 7.67 5.06
C GLN A 122 11.49 7.95 6.49
N GLN A 123 11.65 6.91 7.30
CA GLN A 123 12.56 6.96 8.45
C GLN A 123 13.51 5.76 8.35
N GLU A 124 14.67 6.06 7.77
CA GLU A 124 16.00 5.60 8.17
C GLU A 124 16.16 4.11 8.53
N SER A 125 16.56 3.33 7.53
CA SER A 125 17.45 2.18 7.75
C SER A 125 18.88 2.57 7.34
N GLU A 126 19.50 3.48 8.11
CA GLU A 126 20.96 3.55 8.16
C GLU A 126 21.46 2.51 9.16
N GLY A 127 22.21 1.54 8.64
CA GLY A 127 22.86 0.54 9.46
C GLY A 127 23.93 1.17 10.35
N ASN A 128 23.97 0.73 11.61
CA ASN A 128 25.25 0.59 12.29
C ASN A 128 25.20 -0.51 13.35
N LYS A 129 26.20 -1.39 13.28
CA LYS A 129 26.54 -2.35 14.34
C LYS A 129 26.81 -1.59 15.65
N HIS A 130 26.18 -1.98 16.76
CA HIS A 130 26.92 -2.22 18.00
C HIS A 130 26.10 -2.98 19.06
N GLU A 131 26.76 -4.02 19.53
CA GLU A 131 26.66 -4.85 20.73
C GLU A 131 26.00 -4.29 22.00
N SER A 132 25.30 -5.22 22.66
CA SER A 132 25.11 -5.44 24.11
C SER A 132 24.06 -4.69 24.97
N ASP A 133 23.39 -5.57 25.74
CA ASP A 133 22.81 -5.43 27.07
C ASP A 133 21.45 -4.74 27.32
N GLN A 134 20.47 -5.63 27.47
CA GLN A 134 19.61 -5.83 28.64
C GLN A 134 18.87 -4.65 29.33
N VAL A 135 17.61 -5.01 29.67
CA VAL A 135 16.81 -4.68 30.87
C VAL A 135 15.59 -3.75 30.66
N LYS A 136 14.41 -4.40 30.73
CA LYS A 136 13.11 -4.01 31.32
C LYS A 136 12.73 -2.51 31.35
N SER A 137 11.52 -2.20 30.87
CA SER A 137 10.29 -2.12 31.69
C SER A 137 9.22 -1.21 31.05
N THR A 138 8.00 -1.77 30.94
CA THR A 138 6.68 -1.16 31.15
C THR A 138 6.51 0.37 31.01
N THR A 139 5.56 0.81 30.17
CA THR A 139 4.28 1.43 30.59
C THR A 139 3.64 2.21 29.44
N THR A 140 2.34 1.97 29.27
CA THR A 140 1.30 2.74 28.54
C THR A 140 1.58 4.23 28.28
N VAL A 141 1.10 4.78 27.15
CA VAL A 141 0.18 5.97 27.08
C VAL A 141 0.06 6.53 25.64
N LYS A 142 -1.16 6.37 25.10
CA LYS A 142 -2.03 7.35 24.40
C LYS A 142 -1.56 8.05 23.13
N ASP A 143 -2.39 7.84 22.10
CA ASP A 143 -2.72 8.74 21.00
C ASP A 143 -2.55 10.23 21.32
N LYS A 144 -1.76 10.91 20.49
CA LYS A 144 -1.77 12.37 20.38
C LYS A 144 -2.02 12.74 18.93
N LYS A 145 -3.28 12.99 18.62
CA LYS A 145 -3.72 13.78 17.47
C LYS A 145 -2.89 15.07 17.44
N GLU A 146 -2.07 15.23 16.41
CA GLU A 146 -1.32 16.45 16.15
C GLU A 146 -2.28 17.63 15.98
N HIS A 147 -2.36 18.48 17.01
CA HIS A 147 -3.03 19.77 16.88
C HIS A 147 -1.98 20.80 16.47
N LEU A 148 -1.82 21.00 15.16
CA LEU A 148 -1.00 22.08 14.61
C LEU A 148 -1.41 23.43 15.22
N SER A 149 -0.44 24.17 15.76
CA SER A 149 -0.66 25.46 16.40
C SER A 149 -1.19 26.49 15.41
N LYS A 150 -2.08 27.40 15.86
CA LYS A 150 -2.66 28.50 15.05
C LYS A 150 -1.60 29.29 14.27
N GLN A 151 -0.39 29.41 14.82
CA GLN A 151 0.71 30.14 14.19
C GLN A 151 1.34 29.37 13.02
N GLN A 152 1.38 28.03 13.07
CA GLN A 152 1.85 27.18 11.98
C GLN A 152 0.86 27.18 10.80
N LYS A 153 -0.45 27.13 11.08
CA LYS A 153 -1.49 27.25 10.05
C LYS A 153 -1.42 28.59 9.29
N ARG A 154 -1.11 29.69 9.98
CA ARG A 154 -0.98 31.02 9.35
C ARG A 154 0.24 31.11 8.42
N ARG A 155 1.39 30.52 8.81
CA ARG A 155 2.59 30.50 7.97
C ARG A 155 2.41 29.71 6.68
N LEU A 156 1.62 28.63 6.71
CA LEU A 156 1.31 27.83 5.51
C LEU A 156 0.40 28.59 4.53
N ALA A 157 -0.50 29.45 5.02
CA ALA A 157 -1.37 30.26 4.17
C ALA A 157 -0.64 31.44 3.49
N ASP A 158 0.39 32.00 4.12
CA ASP A 158 1.17 33.14 3.58
C ASP A 158 2.26 32.71 2.57
N ARG A 159 2.60 31.42 2.52
CA ARG A 159 3.56 30.88 1.54
C ARG A 159 2.82 30.61 0.23
N GLY A 160 2.51 31.72 -0.44
CA GLY A 160 1.67 31.81 -1.63
C GLY A 160 1.92 30.70 -2.66
N PHE A 161 0.80 30.13 -3.10
CA PHE A 161 0.66 29.39 -4.34
C PHE A 161 1.31 30.19 -5.48
N LEU A 162 2.26 29.58 -6.17
CA LEU A 162 2.88 30.09 -7.39
C LEU A 162 1.94 30.02 -8.61
N ASN A 163 0.67 29.68 -8.41
CA ASN A 163 -0.35 29.62 -9.44
C ASN A 163 -1.45 30.63 -9.11
N ASP A 164 -1.66 31.58 -10.01
CA ASP A 164 -2.58 32.72 -9.87
C ASP A 164 -4.07 32.32 -9.99
N GLU A 165 -4.42 31.10 -9.56
CA GLU A 165 -5.79 30.59 -9.54
C GLU A 165 -6.42 30.85 -8.16
N ARG A 166 -6.76 32.10 -7.90
CA ARG A 166 -7.61 32.42 -6.74
C ARG A 166 -8.99 31.78 -6.97
N PRO A 167 -9.57 31.12 -5.96
CA PRO A 167 -10.85 30.44 -6.11
C PRO A 167 -11.94 31.39 -6.61
N ARG A 168 -12.84 30.89 -7.47
CA ARG A 168 -14.00 31.66 -7.94
C ARG A 168 -14.80 32.15 -6.72
N GLY A 169 -15.11 33.44 -6.67
CA GLY A 169 -15.76 34.06 -5.51
C GLY A 169 -14.80 34.67 -4.47
N TRP A 170 -13.47 34.66 -4.69
CA TRP A 170 -12.51 35.37 -3.81
C TRP A 170 -12.75 36.88 -3.76
N ASN A 171 -13.33 37.46 -4.82
CA ASN A 171 -13.68 38.87 -4.89
C ASN A 171 -15.19 39.00 -5.16
N TRP A 172 -16.00 38.86 -4.11
CA TRP A 172 -17.41 39.17 -4.19
C TRP A 172 -17.57 40.69 -4.02
N VAL A 173 -18.18 41.34 -4.99
CA VAL A 173 -18.50 42.77 -4.96
C VAL A 173 -19.99 42.90 -4.79
N ASP A 174 -20.42 43.67 -3.78
CA ASP A 174 -21.83 43.91 -3.49
C ASP A 174 -22.37 44.99 -4.45
N ILE A 175 -23.24 44.59 -5.38
CA ILE A 175 -23.83 45.52 -6.36
C ILE A 175 -25.09 46.13 -5.74
N ILE A 176 -24.95 47.30 -5.13
CA ILE A 176 -26.08 48.07 -4.61
C ILE A 176 -26.83 48.70 -5.79
N LYS A 177 -28.00 48.14 -6.14
CA LYS A 177 -28.93 48.74 -7.10
C LYS A 177 -29.60 49.95 -6.47
N LYS A 178 -29.20 51.17 -6.87
CA LYS A 178 -29.97 52.39 -6.58
C LYS A 178 -31.26 52.33 -7.41
N GLY A 179 -32.38 52.03 -6.77
CA GLY A 179 -33.70 52.17 -7.35
C GLY A 179 -34.02 53.65 -7.52
N SER A 180 -33.92 54.16 -8.74
CA SER A 180 -34.53 55.44 -9.11
C SER A 180 -36.03 55.22 -9.22
N LEU A 181 -36.73 55.50 -8.12
CA LEU A 181 -38.17 55.59 -8.03
C LEU A 181 -38.63 56.99 -8.46
N GLN A 182 -39.70 57.00 -9.24
CA GLN A 182 -40.69 58.07 -9.50
C GLN A 182 -40.33 59.10 -10.58
N GLU A 183 -41.07 59.16 -11.70
CA GLU A 183 -42.46 59.66 -11.89
C GLU A 183 -42.63 61.14 -11.50
N ALA A 184 -42.62 62.00 -12.53
CA ALA A 184 -43.57 63.08 -12.78
C ALA A 184 -43.34 63.66 -14.18
#